data_AF-A0A2V5QLM1-F1
#
_entry.id   AF-A0A2V5QLM1-F1
#
_cell.length_a   1.000
_cell.length_b   1.000
_cell.length_c   1.000
_cell.angle_alpha   90.00
_cell.angle_beta   90.00
_cell.angle_gamma   90.00
#
_symmetry.space_group_name_H-M   'P 1'
#
loop_
_entity.id
_entity.type
_entity.pdbx_description
1 polymer ?
#
loop_
_entity_poly.entity_id
_entity_poly.type
_entity_poly.pdbx_seq_one_letter_code
_entity_poly.pdbx_strand_id
1 'polypeptide(L)'
;MSAEIRKEIQLEIAHVLFIDIVGYSKLSINEQRAAVDELNEVVRASEQFQKAEAAARLIKIPTGDGMVLVFYTSPEAPAQCAVEISRAVKEHPRLQLRMGIHSGPVSGVADVNERANLAGAGLNIAERVMDCGDAGHILLSKHVAEDLEEYERWRPLLHDLGSCEVKHGMRVSVVNLHDDQIGNAKPPRKFETVYKRRMRLRWAAMAAALLALAAIAAGAVMFSRNRVQSTLVAPEKSIAVLPFENLSEEKANEFFADGVQDEILTGLSRVADLKVISRTSVMQYKTRAKRNLREIGAALGVVHVLEGTVQRAGGRVRVSAQLIDARTDSHLWAERYDRDVADVFGIESELAGKIVAQLQAKISPSEKAA
;
A
#
# COMPACT_ATOMS: atom_id res chain seq x y z
N MET A 1 5.08 -45.12 -54.87
CA MET A 1 4.77 -46.42 -54.24
C MET A 1 3.91 -46.14 -53.02
N SER A 2 2.66 -46.57 -53.11
CA SER A 2 1.60 -46.46 -52.11
C SER A 2 1.96 -47.26 -50.87
N ALA A 3 2.41 -46.59 -49.82
CA ALA A 3 2.32 -47.15 -48.49
C ALA A 3 0.85 -47.11 -48.09
N GLU A 4 0.25 -48.28 -47.96
CA GLU A 4 -1.03 -48.48 -47.27
C GLU A 4 -1.04 -47.65 -46.00
N ILE A 5 -1.81 -46.57 -46.03
CA ILE A 5 -2.10 -45.76 -44.85
C ILE A 5 -2.78 -46.72 -43.88
N ARG A 6 -2.08 -47.07 -42.79
CA ARG A 6 -2.55 -47.99 -41.76
C ARG A 6 -4.03 -47.69 -41.48
N LYS A 7 -4.87 -48.68 -41.75
CA LYS A 7 -6.34 -48.63 -41.61
C LYS A 7 -6.86 -48.35 -40.21
N GLU A 8 -5.98 -48.12 -39.24
CA GLU A 8 -6.26 -47.70 -37.87
C GLU A 8 -5.07 -46.85 -37.42
N ILE A 9 -5.21 -45.52 -37.36
CA ILE A 9 -4.30 -44.75 -36.49
C ILE A 9 -4.74 -45.12 -35.08
N GLN A 10 -3.97 -46.01 -34.43
CA GLN A 10 -4.07 -46.24 -32.99
C GLN A 10 -4.05 -44.88 -32.28
N LEU A 11 -4.84 -44.73 -31.21
CA LEU A 11 -4.95 -43.50 -30.44
C LEU A 11 -3.56 -42.86 -30.21
N GLU A 12 -3.31 -41.73 -30.89
CA GLU A 12 -2.05 -40.98 -30.86
C GLU A 12 -2.34 -39.57 -30.33
N ILE A 13 -1.39 -38.99 -29.61
CA ILE A 13 -1.48 -37.57 -29.24
C ILE A 13 -1.09 -36.74 -30.47
N ALA A 14 -1.97 -35.85 -30.88
CA ALA A 14 -1.70 -34.90 -31.94
C ALA A 14 -1.89 -33.46 -31.49
N HIS A 15 -1.27 -32.54 -32.21
CA HIS A 15 -1.28 -31.12 -31.94
C HIS A 15 -2.11 -30.43 -33.01
N VAL A 16 -3.26 -29.90 -32.62
CA VAL A 16 -4.33 -29.46 -33.53
C VAL A 16 -4.35 -27.94 -33.56
N LEU A 17 -4.38 -27.37 -34.77
CA LEU A 17 -4.71 -25.98 -35.04
C LEU A 17 -6.01 -25.92 -35.85
N PHE A 18 -7.06 -25.37 -35.25
CA PHE A 18 -8.28 -24.96 -35.92
C PHE A 18 -8.16 -23.53 -36.42
N ILE A 19 -8.63 -23.29 -37.65
CA ILE A 19 -8.65 -21.98 -38.29
C ILE A 19 -10.02 -21.78 -38.91
N ASP A 20 -10.67 -20.65 -38.64
CA ASP A 20 -12.01 -20.33 -39.12
C ASP A 20 -12.12 -18.86 -39.57
N ILE A 21 -12.84 -18.63 -40.66
CA ILE A 21 -13.11 -17.29 -41.20
C ILE A 21 -14.34 -16.70 -40.50
N VAL A 22 -14.11 -15.68 -39.68
CA VAL A 22 -15.18 -15.03 -38.91
C VAL A 22 -16.14 -14.29 -39.84
N GLY A 23 -17.43 -14.64 -39.74
CA GLY A 23 -18.49 -13.99 -40.52
C GLY A 23 -18.60 -14.49 -41.96
N TYR A 24 -17.94 -15.59 -42.31
CA TYR A 24 -17.98 -16.21 -43.65
C TYR A 24 -19.38 -16.34 -44.25
N SER A 25 -20.36 -16.79 -43.46
CA SER A 25 -21.74 -17.00 -43.92
C SER A 25 -22.48 -15.72 -44.33
N LYS A 26 -21.95 -14.53 -44.00
CA LYS A 26 -22.51 -13.23 -44.39
C LYS A 26 -21.97 -12.72 -45.73
N LEU A 27 -20.92 -13.35 -46.26
CA LEU A 27 -20.31 -12.99 -47.52
C LEU A 27 -21.12 -13.55 -48.71
N SER A 28 -21.03 -12.90 -49.86
CA SER A 28 -21.55 -13.45 -51.12
C SER A 28 -20.77 -14.69 -51.55
N ILE A 29 -21.32 -15.53 -52.43
CA ILE A 29 -20.67 -16.77 -52.90
C ILE A 29 -19.28 -16.50 -53.52
N ASN A 30 -19.12 -15.39 -54.25
CA ASN A 30 -17.84 -15.03 -54.85
C ASN A 30 -16.81 -14.61 -53.80
N GLU A 31 -17.24 -13.85 -52.79
CA GLU A 31 -16.39 -13.44 -51.67
C GLU A 31 -16.02 -14.63 -50.79
N GLN A 32 -16.95 -15.57 -50.57
CA GLN A 32 -16.71 -16.83 -49.87
C GLN A 32 -15.62 -17.65 -50.56
N ARG A 33 -15.72 -17.86 -51.88
CA ARG A 33 -14.69 -18.56 -52.66
C ARG A 33 -13.34 -17.86 -52.55
N ALA A 34 -13.30 -16.54 -52.76
CA ALA A 34 -12.06 -15.77 -52.68
C ALA A 34 -11.42 -15.85 -51.29
N ALA A 35 -12.21 -15.80 -50.21
CA ALA A 35 -11.70 -15.90 -48.85
C ALA A 35 -11.11 -17.28 -48.53
N VAL A 36 -11.71 -18.36 -49.04
CA VAL A 36 -11.16 -19.72 -48.90
C VAL A 36 -9.88 -19.89 -49.71
N ASP A 37 -9.82 -19.35 -50.93
CA ASP A 37 -8.61 -19.38 -51.76
C ASP A 37 -7.46 -18.60 -51.09
N GLU A 38 -7.74 -17.41 -50.58
CA GLU A 38 -6.78 -16.57 -49.83
C GLU A 38 -6.32 -17.26 -48.54
N LEU A 39 -7.22 -17.90 -47.78
CA LEU A 39 -6.85 -18.70 -46.62
C LEU A 39 -5.91 -19.86 -47.00
N ASN A 40 -6.21 -20.58 -48.08
CA ASN A 40 -5.37 -21.69 -48.54
C ASN A 40 -3.96 -21.21 -48.94
N GLU A 41 -3.86 -20.06 -49.60
CA GLU A 41 -2.59 -19.45 -49.98
C GLU A 41 -1.76 -19.10 -48.75
N VAL A 42 -2.34 -18.36 -47.81
CA VAL A 42 -1.69 -17.93 -46.57
C VAL A 42 -1.20 -19.12 -45.75
N VAL A 43 -2.03 -20.15 -45.61
CA VAL A 43 -1.66 -21.35 -44.82
C VAL A 43 -0.53 -22.13 -45.50
N ARG A 44 -0.56 -22.29 -46.83
CA ARG A 44 0.50 -23.01 -47.57
C ARG A 44 1.83 -22.26 -47.60
N ALA A 45 1.80 -20.94 -47.43
CA ALA A 45 2.99 -20.11 -47.35
C ALA A 45 3.71 -20.20 -45.98
N SER A 46 3.07 -20.73 -44.93
CA SER A 46 3.70 -20.93 -43.62
C SER A 46 4.87 -21.91 -43.72
N GLU A 47 6.02 -21.52 -43.17
CA GLU A 47 7.21 -22.39 -43.08
C GLU A 47 6.90 -23.64 -42.26
N GLN A 48 6.17 -23.47 -41.16
CA GLN A 48 5.81 -24.58 -40.29
C GLN A 48 4.83 -25.55 -40.96
N PHE A 49 3.91 -25.06 -41.79
CA PHE A 49 3.07 -25.91 -42.65
C PHE A 49 3.93 -26.71 -43.63
N GLN A 50 4.81 -26.04 -44.38
CA GLN A 50 5.67 -26.67 -45.39
C GLN A 50 6.60 -27.73 -44.78
N LYS A 51 7.17 -27.43 -43.61
CA LYS A 51 8.03 -28.35 -42.86
C LYS A 51 7.28 -29.62 -42.45
N ALA A 52 6.06 -29.48 -41.93
CA ALA A 52 5.26 -30.62 -41.49
C ALA A 52 4.73 -31.45 -42.68
N GLU A 53 4.39 -30.79 -43.79
CA GLU A 53 4.00 -31.44 -45.04
C GLU A 53 5.16 -32.24 -45.66
N ALA A 54 6.35 -31.64 -45.77
CA ALA A 54 7.55 -32.30 -46.28
C ALA A 54 7.95 -33.52 -45.43
N ALA A 55 7.69 -33.48 -44.12
CA ALA A 55 7.90 -34.61 -43.22
C ALA A 55 6.80 -35.68 -43.26
N ALA A 56 5.74 -35.50 -44.07
CA ALA A 56 4.55 -36.36 -44.08
C ALA A 56 3.93 -36.57 -42.68
N ARG A 57 4.02 -35.54 -41.81
CA ARG A 57 3.50 -35.55 -40.42
C ARG A 57 2.45 -34.45 -40.20
N LEU A 58 1.64 -34.20 -41.23
CA LEU A 58 0.55 -33.23 -41.24
C LEU A 58 -0.71 -33.81 -41.89
N ILE A 59 -1.84 -33.77 -41.19
CA ILE A 59 -3.17 -34.02 -41.75
C ILE A 59 -3.91 -32.70 -41.90
N LYS A 60 -4.61 -32.53 -43.03
CA LYS A 60 -5.32 -31.30 -43.41
C LYS A 60 -6.80 -31.64 -43.62
N ILE A 61 -7.70 -31.05 -42.84
CA ILE A 61 -9.13 -31.32 -42.90
C ILE A 61 -9.87 -30.01 -43.22
N PRO A 62 -10.48 -29.87 -44.40
CA PRO A 62 -11.29 -28.69 -44.71
C PRO A 62 -12.61 -28.71 -43.93
N THR A 63 -13.05 -27.55 -43.41
CA THR A 63 -14.34 -27.41 -42.70
C THR A 63 -15.38 -26.62 -43.49
N GLY A 64 -14.99 -26.05 -44.63
CA GLY A 64 -15.85 -25.24 -45.52
C GLY A 64 -15.50 -23.76 -45.43
N ASP A 65 -15.62 -23.17 -44.25
CA ASP A 65 -15.25 -21.78 -43.90
C ASP A 65 -13.86 -21.68 -43.24
N GLY A 66 -13.14 -22.78 -43.18
CA GLY A 66 -11.87 -22.89 -42.49
C GLY A 66 -11.18 -24.22 -42.75
N MET A 67 -10.23 -24.54 -41.88
CA MET A 67 -9.53 -25.81 -41.91
C MET A 67 -8.97 -26.21 -40.55
N VAL A 68 -8.67 -27.50 -40.43
CA VAL A 68 -7.95 -28.08 -39.30
C VAL A 68 -6.62 -28.61 -39.80
N LEU A 69 -5.55 -28.20 -39.12
CA LEU A 69 -4.20 -28.69 -39.32
C LEU A 69 -3.82 -29.56 -38.11
N VAL A 70 -3.49 -30.81 -38.36
CA VAL A 70 -3.13 -31.77 -37.30
C VAL A 70 -1.68 -32.18 -37.46
N PHE A 71 -0.86 -31.69 -36.55
CA PHE A 71 0.57 -31.90 -36.50
C PHE A 71 0.91 -33.07 -35.58
N TYR A 72 1.85 -33.90 -36.01
CA TYR A 72 2.37 -35.03 -35.23
C TYR A 72 3.87 -34.87 -34.92
N THR A 73 4.36 -33.63 -34.86
CA THR A 73 5.78 -33.32 -34.68
C THR A 73 6.10 -32.80 -33.28
N SER A 74 5.56 -31.64 -32.90
CA SER A 74 5.82 -30.97 -31.62
C SER A 74 4.60 -30.15 -31.18
N PRO A 75 4.37 -29.96 -29.87
CA PRO A 75 3.35 -29.05 -29.35
C PRO A 75 3.55 -27.58 -29.79
N GLU A 76 4.78 -27.18 -30.14
CA GLU A 76 5.08 -25.84 -30.64
C GLU A 76 4.63 -25.64 -32.10
N ALA A 77 4.48 -26.71 -32.88
CA ALA A 77 4.17 -26.66 -34.30
C ALA A 77 2.87 -25.89 -34.63
N PRO A 78 1.70 -26.18 -34.01
CA PRO A 78 0.50 -25.41 -34.28
C PRO A 78 0.61 -23.95 -33.84
N ALA A 79 1.30 -23.65 -32.73
CA ALA A 79 1.48 -22.28 -32.25
C ALA A 79 2.34 -21.46 -33.22
N GLN A 80 3.45 -22.03 -33.67
CA GLN A 80 4.35 -21.42 -34.65
C GLN A 80 3.63 -21.17 -35.98
N CYS A 81 2.87 -22.15 -36.48
CA CYS A 81 2.05 -22.01 -37.69
C CYS A 81 1.00 -20.90 -37.53
N ALA A 82 0.30 -20.84 -36.40
CA ALA A 82 -0.69 -19.80 -36.12
C ALA A 82 -0.08 -18.39 -36.07
N VAL A 83 1.12 -18.25 -35.50
CA VAL A 83 1.86 -16.98 -35.49
C VAL A 83 2.22 -16.54 -36.91
N GLU A 84 2.73 -17.45 -37.74
CA GLU A 84 3.08 -17.17 -39.14
C GLU A 84 1.85 -16.74 -39.96
N ILE A 85 0.75 -17.50 -39.84
CA ILE A 85 -0.54 -17.16 -40.46
C ILE A 85 -1.01 -15.79 -39.97
N SER A 86 -0.98 -15.52 -38.67
CA SER A 86 -1.43 -14.24 -38.10
C SER A 86 -0.61 -13.06 -38.62
N ARG A 87 0.69 -13.24 -38.92
CA ARG A 87 1.49 -12.19 -39.55
C ARG A 87 1.09 -11.97 -41.00
N ALA A 88 1.00 -13.04 -41.78
CA ALA A 88 0.65 -12.98 -43.20
C ALA A 88 -0.73 -12.34 -43.42
N VAL A 89 -1.72 -12.68 -42.60
CA VAL A 89 -3.09 -12.14 -42.69
C VAL A 89 -3.16 -10.60 -42.58
N LYS A 90 -2.14 -9.93 -42.01
CA LYS A 90 -2.10 -8.46 -41.99
C LYS A 90 -2.08 -7.84 -43.40
N GLU A 91 -1.54 -8.55 -44.39
CA GLU A 91 -1.54 -8.15 -45.80
C GLU A 91 -2.87 -8.50 -46.49
N HIS A 92 -3.73 -9.26 -45.82
CA HIS A 92 -5.02 -9.77 -46.28
C HIS A 92 -6.16 -9.28 -45.38
N PRO A 93 -6.47 -7.97 -45.32
CA PRO A 93 -7.39 -7.40 -44.31
C PRO A 93 -8.85 -7.90 -44.41
N ARG A 94 -9.22 -8.48 -45.55
CA ARG A 94 -10.53 -9.12 -45.76
C ARG A 94 -10.64 -10.46 -45.02
N LEU A 95 -9.51 -11.10 -44.73
CA LEU A 95 -9.44 -12.41 -44.10
C LEU A 95 -9.42 -12.26 -42.58
N GLN A 96 -10.60 -12.24 -41.96
CA GLN A 96 -10.74 -12.12 -40.51
C GLN A 96 -10.73 -13.52 -39.88
N LEU A 97 -9.56 -14.00 -39.45
CA LEU A 97 -9.43 -15.35 -38.88
C LEU A 97 -9.63 -15.39 -37.37
N ARG A 98 -10.10 -16.52 -36.85
CA ARG A 98 -9.92 -16.92 -35.46
C ARG A 98 -9.28 -18.31 -35.42
N MET A 99 -8.40 -18.53 -34.45
CA MET A 99 -7.63 -19.76 -34.34
C MET A 99 -7.72 -20.37 -32.94
N GLY A 100 -7.72 -21.70 -32.87
CA GLY A 100 -7.73 -22.44 -31.62
C GLY A 100 -6.77 -23.63 -31.65
N ILE A 101 -6.01 -23.80 -30.57
CA ILE A 101 -4.95 -24.80 -30.47
C ILE A 101 -5.18 -25.70 -29.26
N HIS A 102 -5.04 -27.00 -29.47
CA HIS A 102 -5.00 -27.98 -28.40
C HIS A 102 -4.17 -29.20 -28.79
N SER A 103 -3.61 -29.88 -27.79
CA SER A 103 -2.88 -31.14 -27.93
C SER A 103 -3.62 -32.21 -27.17
N GLY A 104 -3.92 -33.33 -27.82
CA GLY A 104 -4.69 -34.39 -27.18
C GLY A 104 -4.90 -35.62 -28.05
N PRO A 105 -5.57 -36.65 -27.51
CA PRO A 105 -5.77 -37.91 -28.22
C PRO A 105 -6.69 -37.73 -29.43
N VAL A 106 -6.24 -38.25 -30.56
CA VAL A 106 -6.98 -38.38 -31.82
C VAL A 106 -6.88 -39.82 -32.35
N SER A 107 -7.88 -40.23 -33.10
CA SER A 107 -7.95 -41.52 -33.77
C SER A 107 -8.28 -41.33 -35.24
N GLY A 108 -7.69 -42.16 -36.09
CA GLY A 108 -7.93 -42.17 -37.53
C GLY A 108 -9.29 -42.78 -37.84
N VAL A 109 -10.06 -42.10 -38.69
CA VAL A 109 -11.32 -42.60 -39.23
C VAL A 109 -11.34 -42.40 -40.74
N ALA A 110 -11.91 -43.33 -41.50
CA ALA A 110 -12.15 -43.11 -42.93
C ALA A 110 -13.47 -42.33 -43.09
N ASP A 111 -13.46 -41.27 -43.90
CA ASP A 111 -14.69 -40.57 -44.26
C ASP A 111 -15.52 -41.38 -45.29
N VAL A 112 -16.67 -40.84 -45.69
CA VAL A 112 -17.57 -41.46 -46.70
C VAL A 112 -16.88 -41.62 -48.07
N ASN A 113 -15.81 -40.89 -48.33
CA ASN A 113 -15.01 -40.95 -49.55
C ASN A 113 -13.73 -41.79 -49.38
N GLU A 114 -13.64 -42.58 -48.30
CA GLU A 114 -12.46 -43.38 -47.92
C GLU A 114 -11.17 -42.56 -47.72
N ARG A 115 -11.29 -41.24 -47.49
CA ARG A 115 -10.15 -40.39 -47.16
C ARG A 115 -9.86 -40.48 -45.67
N ALA A 116 -8.57 -40.43 -45.34
CA ALA A 116 -8.12 -40.36 -43.96
C ALA A 116 -8.65 -39.07 -43.30
N ASN A 117 -9.38 -39.24 -42.21
CA ASN A 117 -9.95 -38.19 -41.39
C ASN A 117 -9.66 -38.51 -39.91
N LEU A 118 -10.03 -37.62 -39.00
CA LEU A 118 -9.74 -37.76 -37.58
C LEU A 118 -10.99 -37.55 -36.73
N ALA A 119 -11.06 -38.31 -35.64
CA ALA A 119 -12.03 -38.12 -34.58
C ALA A 119 -11.33 -38.22 -33.22
N GLY A 120 -11.79 -37.48 -32.22
CA GLY A 120 -11.24 -37.60 -30.87
C GLY A 120 -11.49 -36.40 -29.99
N ALA A 121 -11.23 -36.58 -28.70
CA ALA A 121 -11.34 -35.51 -27.71
C ALA A 121 -10.40 -34.34 -28.04
N GLY A 122 -9.22 -34.61 -28.62
CA GLY A 122 -8.27 -33.58 -29.03
C GLY A 122 -8.87 -32.58 -30.03
N LEU A 123 -9.58 -33.08 -31.05
CA LEU A 123 -10.24 -32.26 -32.06
C LEU A 123 -11.38 -31.43 -31.45
N ASN A 124 -12.22 -32.07 -30.62
CA ASN A 124 -13.36 -31.43 -29.98
C ASN A 124 -12.95 -30.29 -29.04
N ILE A 125 -11.85 -30.45 -28.29
CA ILE A 125 -11.37 -29.40 -27.38
C ILE A 125 -10.75 -28.25 -28.19
N ALA A 126 -9.99 -28.55 -29.25
CA ALA A 126 -9.40 -27.51 -30.10
C ALA A 126 -10.48 -26.61 -30.75
N GLU A 127 -11.56 -27.21 -31.27
CA GLU A 127 -12.72 -26.47 -31.79
C GLU A 127 -13.35 -25.58 -30.71
N ARG A 128 -13.52 -26.11 -29.50
CA ARG A 128 -14.11 -25.37 -28.37
C ARG A 128 -13.24 -24.20 -27.90
N VAL A 129 -11.92 -24.37 -27.93
CA VAL A 129 -10.95 -23.31 -27.66
C VAL A 129 -11.10 -22.20 -28.70
N MET A 130 -11.11 -22.54 -29.99
CA MET A 130 -11.33 -21.59 -31.08
C MET A 130 -12.67 -20.84 -30.93
N ASP A 131 -13.73 -21.58 -30.60
CA ASP A 131 -15.07 -21.04 -30.40
C ASP A 131 -15.15 -20.00 -29.28
N CYS A 132 -14.18 -19.93 -28.37
CA CYS A 132 -14.12 -18.89 -27.34
C CYS A 132 -13.53 -17.56 -27.85
N GLY A 133 -12.99 -17.52 -29.07
CA GLY A 133 -12.35 -16.35 -29.68
C GLY A 133 -13.21 -15.61 -30.68
N ASP A 134 -12.94 -14.30 -30.78
CA ASP A 134 -13.40 -13.44 -31.87
C ASP A 134 -12.31 -13.31 -32.95
N ALA A 135 -12.59 -12.55 -34.01
CA ALA A 135 -11.61 -12.25 -35.06
C ALA A 135 -10.27 -11.73 -34.50
N GLY A 136 -9.18 -12.22 -35.09
CA GLY A 136 -7.80 -11.94 -34.73
C GLY A 136 -7.25 -12.75 -33.56
N HIS A 137 -8.06 -13.53 -32.83
CA HIS A 137 -7.55 -14.28 -31.69
C HIS A 137 -6.81 -15.56 -32.10
N ILE A 138 -5.71 -15.83 -31.39
CA ILE A 138 -5.04 -17.14 -31.36
C ILE A 138 -5.22 -17.68 -29.95
N LEU A 139 -6.07 -18.67 -29.78
CA LEU A 139 -6.40 -19.22 -28.46
C LEU A 139 -5.80 -20.60 -28.26
N LEU A 140 -5.35 -20.87 -27.05
CA LEU A 140 -4.79 -22.15 -26.65
C LEU A 140 -5.59 -22.71 -25.48
N SER A 141 -5.77 -24.02 -25.45
CA SER A 141 -6.14 -24.69 -24.20
C SER A 141 -5.05 -24.44 -23.15
N LYS A 142 -5.44 -24.31 -21.88
CA LYS A 142 -4.48 -24.14 -20.78
C LYS A 142 -3.39 -25.22 -20.75
N HIS A 143 -3.74 -26.47 -21.04
CA HIS A 143 -2.79 -27.58 -21.11
C HIS A 143 -1.62 -27.31 -22.08
N VAL A 144 -1.93 -26.87 -23.31
CA VAL A 144 -0.88 -26.53 -24.28
C VAL A 144 -0.11 -25.28 -23.87
N ALA A 145 -0.79 -24.29 -23.29
CA ALA A 145 -0.11 -23.09 -22.82
C ALA A 145 0.91 -23.40 -21.72
N GLU A 146 0.60 -24.31 -20.80
CA GLU A 146 1.53 -24.79 -19.77
C GLU A 146 2.76 -25.47 -20.39
N ASP A 147 2.58 -26.33 -21.39
CA ASP A 147 3.71 -26.94 -22.12
C ASP A 147 4.58 -25.90 -22.84
N LEU A 148 3.97 -24.87 -23.42
CA LEU A 148 4.69 -23.80 -24.13
C LEU A 148 5.37 -22.81 -23.19
N GLU A 149 4.80 -22.56 -22.01
CA GLU A 149 5.33 -21.65 -21.00
C GLU A 149 6.71 -22.09 -20.51
N GLU A 150 7.08 -23.37 -20.65
CA GLU A 150 8.44 -23.83 -20.34
C GLU A 150 9.52 -23.26 -21.27
N TYR A 151 9.16 -22.73 -22.43
CA TYR A 151 10.09 -22.11 -23.36
C TYR A 151 10.02 -20.58 -23.28
N GLU A 152 11.16 -19.93 -23.04
CA GLU A 152 11.26 -18.48 -22.84
C GLU A 152 10.64 -17.65 -23.97
N ARG A 153 10.69 -18.16 -25.21
CA ARG A 153 10.14 -17.47 -26.38
C ARG A 153 8.62 -17.31 -26.35
N TRP A 154 7.90 -18.23 -25.70
CA TRP A 154 6.44 -18.24 -25.68
C TRP A 154 5.88 -17.49 -24.47
N ARG A 155 6.56 -17.54 -23.31
CA ARG A 155 6.14 -16.86 -22.06
C ARG A 155 5.57 -15.46 -22.24
N PRO A 156 6.22 -14.50 -22.94
CA PRO A 156 5.69 -13.14 -23.06
C PRO A 156 4.45 -13.03 -23.94
N LEU A 157 4.17 -14.06 -24.75
CA LEU A 157 3.03 -14.09 -25.68
C LEU A 157 1.78 -14.70 -25.05
N LEU A 158 1.89 -15.38 -23.90
CA LEU A 158 0.80 -16.15 -23.29
C LEU A 158 0.07 -15.33 -22.22
N HIS A 159 -1.21 -15.02 -22.46
CA HIS A 159 -2.05 -14.21 -21.59
C HIS A 159 -3.29 -15.00 -21.12
N ASP A 160 -3.33 -15.40 -19.84
CA ASP A 160 -4.41 -16.22 -19.29
C ASP A 160 -5.77 -15.48 -19.27
N LEU A 161 -6.78 -16.06 -19.95
CA LEU A 161 -8.15 -15.54 -19.96
C LEU A 161 -9.04 -16.17 -18.87
N GLY A 162 -8.66 -17.32 -18.32
CA GLY A 162 -9.46 -18.14 -17.42
C GLY A 162 -10.35 -19.14 -18.16
N SER A 163 -11.49 -19.51 -17.57
CA SER A 163 -12.38 -20.54 -18.13
C SER A 163 -13.65 -19.97 -18.74
N CYS A 164 -14.00 -20.42 -19.95
CA CYS A 164 -15.28 -20.19 -20.61
C CYS A 164 -16.15 -21.45 -20.56
N GLU A 165 -17.46 -21.28 -20.43
CA GLU A 165 -18.42 -22.36 -20.69
C GLU A 165 -18.68 -22.43 -22.20
N VAL A 166 -18.59 -23.63 -22.76
CA VAL A 166 -18.79 -23.91 -24.18
C VAL A 166 -19.99 -24.82 -24.38
N LYS A 167 -20.27 -25.20 -25.64
CA LYS A 167 -21.40 -26.07 -26.00
C LYS A 167 -21.45 -27.30 -25.09
N HIS A 168 -22.66 -27.65 -24.65
CA HIS A 168 -22.96 -28.77 -23.74
C HIS A 168 -22.47 -28.60 -22.29
N GLY A 169 -22.33 -27.36 -21.81
CA GLY A 169 -22.02 -27.08 -20.40
C GLY A 169 -20.59 -27.42 -19.96
N MET A 170 -19.73 -27.78 -20.91
CA MET A 170 -18.31 -28.06 -20.64
C MET A 170 -17.58 -26.75 -20.38
N ARG A 171 -16.62 -26.75 -19.45
CA ARG A 171 -15.74 -25.61 -19.20
C ARG A 171 -14.38 -25.87 -19.80
N VAL A 172 -13.87 -24.89 -20.54
CA VAL A 172 -12.52 -24.94 -21.14
C VAL A 172 -11.74 -23.75 -20.60
N SER A 173 -10.54 -24.02 -20.07
CA SER A 173 -9.59 -22.98 -19.67
C SER A 173 -8.75 -22.59 -20.87
N VAL A 174 -8.68 -21.28 -21.13
CA VAL A 174 -8.16 -20.71 -22.37
C VAL A 174 -7.09 -19.66 -22.07
N VAL A 175 -6.04 -19.67 -22.88
CA VAL A 175 -4.96 -18.69 -22.88
C VAL A 175 -4.94 -18.01 -24.25
N ASN A 176 -4.75 -16.69 -24.28
CA ASN A 176 -4.63 -15.92 -25.50
C ASN A 176 -3.16 -15.76 -25.87
N LEU A 177 -2.80 -16.07 -27.11
CA LEU A 177 -1.45 -15.90 -27.64
C LEU A 177 -1.40 -14.64 -28.51
N HIS A 178 -0.71 -13.61 -28.04
CA HIS A 178 -0.57 -12.35 -28.76
C HIS A 178 0.63 -11.50 -28.31
N ASP A 179 1.05 -10.61 -29.18
CA ASP A 179 1.89 -9.45 -28.89
C ASP A 179 1.40 -8.23 -29.70
N ASP A 180 2.23 -7.21 -29.87
CA ASP A 180 1.90 -6.02 -30.67
C ASP A 180 1.83 -6.32 -32.18
N GLN A 181 2.39 -7.44 -32.62
CA GLN A 181 2.51 -7.85 -34.01
C GLN A 181 1.60 -9.02 -34.41
N ILE A 182 1.11 -9.83 -33.48
CA ILE A 182 0.28 -11.00 -33.79
C ILE A 182 -0.85 -11.15 -32.79
N GLY A 183 -1.92 -11.82 -33.22
CA GLY A 183 -3.09 -12.06 -32.39
C GLY A 183 -3.92 -10.81 -32.11
N ASN A 184 -4.80 -10.90 -31.10
CA ASN A 184 -5.69 -9.83 -30.68
C ASN A 184 -5.63 -9.68 -29.16
N ALA A 185 -5.15 -8.53 -28.68
CA ALA A 185 -5.01 -8.25 -27.25
C ALA A 185 -6.33 -7.91 -26.54
N LYS A 186 -7.40 -7.62 -27.28
CA LYS A 186 -8.70 -7.32 -26.67
C LYS A 186 -9.28 -8.61 -26.09
N PRO A 187 -9.92 -8.58 -24.91
CA PRO A 187 -10.57 -9.79 -24.40
C PRO A 187 -11.71 -10.23 -25.33
N PRO A 188 -11.86 -11.53 -25.62
CA PRO A 188 -12.99 -12.01 -26.41
C PRO A 188 -14.32 -11.73 -25.71
N ARG A 189 -15.40 -11.58 -26.49
CA ARG A 189 -16.76 -11.28 -26.00
C ARG A 189 -17.23 -12.24 -24.91
N LYS A 190 -16.89 -13.53 -25.01
CA LYS A 190 -17.24 -14.55 -24.01
C LYS A 190 -16.58 -14.33 -22.64
N PHE A 191 -15.47 -13.60 -22.59
CA PHE A 191 -14.73 -13.29 -21.36
C PHE A 191 -14.95 -11.86 -20.86
N GLU A 192 -15.65 -10.99 -21.61
CA GLU A 192 -15.85 -9.59 -21.23
C GLU A 192 -16.47 -9.43 -19.83
N THR A 193 -17.44 -10.27 -19.48
CA THR A 193 -18.13 -10.21 -18.18
C THR A 193 -17.17 -10.54 -17.03
N VAL A 194 -16.33 -11.58 -17.21
CA VAL A 194 -15.29 -12.00 -16.26
C VAL A 194 -14.25 -10.89 -16.10
N TYR A 195 -13.80 -10.29 -17.21
CA TYR A 195 -12.82 -9.21 -17.21
C TYR A 195 -13.35 -7.95 -16.50
N LYS A 196 -14.57 -7.51 -16.85
CA LYS A 196 -15.23 -6.36 -16.19
C LYS A 196 -15.40 -6.58 -14.69
N ARG A 197 -15.75 -7.80 -14.25
CA ARG A 197 -15.88 -8.15 -12.83
C ARG A 197 -14.53 -8.11 -12.10
N ARG A 198 -13.48 -8.73 -12.66
CA ARG A 198 -12.11 -8.69 -12.09
C ARG A 198 -11.61 -7.26 -11.96
N MET A 199 -11.86 -6.44 -12.99
CA MET A 199 -11.44 -5.04 -12.97
C MET A 199 -12.16 -4.26 -11.85
N ARG A 200 -13.50 -4.37 -11.75
CA ARG A 200 -14.28 -3.74 -10.67
C ARG A 200 -13.78 -4.14 -9.28
N LEU A 201 -13.46 -5.41 -9.05
CA LEU A 201 -12.91 -5.90 -7.79
C LEU A 201 -11.54 -5.28 -7.48
N ARG A 202 -10.65 -5.15 -8.47
CA ARG A 202 -9.34 -4.50 -8.30
C ARG A 202 -9.49 -3.02 -7.95
N TRP A 203 -10.38 -2.29 -8.63
CA TRP A 203 -10.68 -0.89 -8.29
C TRP A 203 -11.29 -0.74 -6.90
N ALA A 204 -12.20 -1.64 -6.51
CA ALA A 204 -12.77 -1.66 -5.17
C ALA A 204 -11.69 -1.93 -4.09
N ALA A 205 -10.77 -2.84 -4.34
CA ALA A 205 -9.64 -3.12 -3.44
C ALA A 205 -8.70 -1.92 -3.31
N MET A 206 -8.36 -1.25 -4.42
CA MET A 206 -7.54 -0.03 -4.39
C MET A 206 -8.25 1.11 -3.64
N ALA A 207 -9.55 1.30 -3.86
CA ALA A 207 -10.33 2.30 -3.14
C ALA A 207 -10.39 1.98 -1.63
N ALA A 208 -10.58 0.73 -1.26
CA ALA A 208 -10.55 0.29 0.14
C ALA A 208 -9.17 0.51 0.78
N ALA A 209 -8.08 0.21 0.07
CA ALA A 209 -6.72 0.45 0.53
C ALA A 209 -6.44 1.94 0.74
N LEU A 210 -6.87 2.80 -0.20
CA LEU A 210 -6.75 4.25 -0.06
C LEU A 210 -7.57 4.79 1.13
N LEU A 211 -8.79 4.29 1.34
CA LEU A 211 -9.62 4.65 2.49
C LEU A 211 -8.97 4.22 3.82
N ALA A 212 -8.40 3.01 3.88
CA ALA A 212 -7.68 2.54 5.05
C ALA A 212 -6.44 3.42 5.34
N LEU A 213 -5.68 3.78 4.30
CA LEU A 213 -4.51 4.66 4.43
C LEU A 213 -4.92 6.07 4.92
N ALA A 214 -6.02 6.61 4.39
CA ALA A 214 -6.56 7.89 4.84
C ALA A 214 -7.03 7.83 6.30
N ALA A 215 -7.68 6.74 6.73
CA ALA A 215 -8.10 6.54 8.11
C ALA A 215 -6.89 6.45 9.07
N ILE A 216 -5.82 5.75 8.68
CA ILE A 216 -4.58 5.67 9.45
C ILE A 216 -3.94 7.06 9.60
N ALA A 217 -3.85 7.82 8.50
CA ALA A 217 -3.31 9.18 8.53
C ALA A 217 -4.14 10.11 9.43
N ALA A 218 -5.47 10.05 9.34
CA ALA A 218 -6.37 10.80 10.20
C ALA A 218 -6.21 10.43 11.69
N GLY A 219 -6.09 9.14 12.00
CA GLY A 219 -5.82 8.64 13.36
C GLY A 219 -4.49 9.15 13.93
N ALA A 220 -3.42 9.18 13.13
CA ALA A 220 -2.12 9.70 13.54
C ALA A 220 -2.15 11.22 13.83
N VAL A 221 -2.88 12.00 13.01
CA VAL A 221 -3.08 13.44 13.24
C VAL A 221 -3.91 13.69 14.50
N MET A 222 -4.95 12.88 14.77
CA MET A 222 -5.77 13.02 15.97
C MET A 222 -5.00 12.62 17.23
N PHE A 223 -4.17 11.57 17.18
CA PHE A 223 -3.34 11.12 18.29
C PHE A 223 -2.21 12.11 18.63
N SER A 224 -1.60 12.73 17.62
CA SER A 224 -0.59 13.77 17.83
C SER A 224 -1.17 15.07 18.39
N ARG A 225 -2.42 15.41 18.05
CA ARG A 225 -3.13 16.57 18.64
C ARG A 225 -3.54 16.37 20.11
N ASN A 226 -3.75 15.14 20.56
CA ASN A 226 -4.17 14.83 21.94
C ASN A 226 -3.00 14.53 22.91
N ARG A 227 -1.75 14.64 22.48
CA ARG A 227 -0.60 14.68 23.40
C ARG A 227 -0.33 16.12 23.81
N VAL A 228 -0.95 16.54 24.92
CA VAL A 228 -0.41 17.40 26.01
C VAL A 228 -1.58 18.04 26.75
N GLN A 229 -1.91 17.46 27.89
CA GLN A 229 -2.14 18.16 29.17
C GLN A 229 -2.24 17.06 30.23
N SER A 230 -1.09 16.64 30.75
CA SER A 230 -1.08 15.88 32.00
C SER A 230 -1.45 16.87 33.11
N THR A 231 -2.74 16.98 33.42
CA THR A 231 -3.22 17.63 34.63
C THR A 231 -2.99 16.69 35.81
N LEU A 232 -1.72 16.48 36.18
CA LEU A 232 -1.42 16.08 37.55
C LEU A 232 -1.75 17.30 38.41
N VAL A 233 -2.87 17.23 39.13
CA VAL A 233 -3.26 18.28 40.07
C VAL A 233 -2.11 18.43 41.07
N ALA A 234 -1.38 19.54 40.99
CA ALA A 234 -0.30 19.84 41.92
C ALA A 234 -0.89 19.94 43.35
N PRO A 235 -0.21 19.41 44.38
CA PRO A 235 -0.67 19.56 45.75
C PRO A 235 -0.87 21.03 46.11
N GLU A 236 -1.97 21.41 46.79
CA GLU A 236 -2.21 22.81 47.19
C GLU A 236 -1.06 23.35 48.05
N LYS A 237 -0.50 22.52 48.94
CA LYS A 237 0.71 22.85 49.74
C LYS A 237 1.98 22.54 48.95
N SER A 238 2.22 23.30 47.89
CA SER A 238 3.45 23.17 47.09
C SER A 238 4.01 24.52 46.67
N ILE A 239 5.34 24.65 46.74
CA ILE A 239 6.07 25.89 46.45
C ILE A 239 7.35 25.64 45.66
N ALA A 240 7.61 26.51 44.68
CA ALA A 240 8.92 26.64 44.04
C ALA A 240 9.53 28.00 44.38
N VAL A 241 10.79 28.02 44.83
CA VAL A 241 11.53 29.26 45.10
C VAL A 241 12.41 29.57 43.90
N LEU A 242 12.02 30.54 43.07
CA LEU A 242 12.78 30.90 41.88
C LEU A 242 14.09 31.63 42.25
N PRO A 243 15.10 31.61 41.35
CA PRO A 243 16.34 32.34 41.58
C PRO A 243 16.06 33.83 41.83
N PHE A 244 16.54 34.33 42.96
CA PHE A 244 16.39 35.74 43.33
C PHE A 244 17.26 36.61 42.43
N GLU A 245 16.71 37.75 41.99
CA GLU A 245 17.39 38.67 41.09
C GLU A 245 18.35 39.58 41.89
N ASN A 246 19.63 39.62 41.50
CA ASN A 246 20.59 40.55 42.07
C ASN A 246 20.44 41.94 41.43
N LEU A 247 20.01 42.93 42.20
CA LEU A 247 19.88 44.34 41.79
C LEU A 247 21.08 45.20 42.22
N SER A 248 22.16 44.57 42.69
CA SER A 248 23.41 45.26 43.05
C SER A 248 24.25 45.52 41.80
N GLU A 249 25.01 46.62 41.77
CA GLU A 249 25.86 46.99 40.63
C GLU A 249 27.01 46.00 40.39
N GLU A 250 27.48 45.34 41.45
CA GLU A 250 28.55 44.36 41.38
C GLU A 250 28.02 42.95 41.06
N LYS A 251 28.47 42.39 39.94
CA LYS A 251 28.21 40.98 39.57
C LYS A 251 28.69 39.97 40.61
N ALA A 252 29.71 40.31 41.40
CA ALA A 252 30.19 39.46 42.50
C ALA A 252 29.12 39.19 43.57
N ASN A 253 28.07 40.02 43.66
CA ASN A 253 26.95 39.82 44.58
C ASN A 253 25.88 38.83 44.04
N GLU A 254 26.10 38.19 42.90
CA GLU A 254 25.22 37.12 42.40
C GLU A 254 25.23 35.89 43.31
N PHE A 255 26.40 35.54 43.87
CA PHE A 255 26.53 34.49 44.90
C PHE A 255 25.70 34.79 46.15
N PHE A 256 25.49 36.08 46.43
CA PHE A 256 24.73 36.52 47.57
C PHE A 256 23.21 36.35 47.37
N ALA A 257 22.69 36.68 46.18
CA ALA A 257 21.29 36.39 45.83
C ALA A 257 20.99 34.88 45.80
N ASP A 258 21.93 34.09 45.26
CA ASP A 258 21.89 32.64 45.26
C ASP A 258 21.91 32.07 46.71
N GLY A 259 22.68 32.68 47.62
CA GLY A 259 22.73 32.29 49.04
C GLY A 259 21.43 32.58 49.79
N VAL A 260 20.80 33.74 49.55
CA VAL A 260 19.48 34.07 50.13
C VAL A 260 18.41 33.08 49.66
N GLN A 261 18.44 32.67 48.38
CA GLN A 261 17.53 31.66 47.86
C GLN A 261 17.70 30.30 48.57
N ASP A 262 18.95 29.86 48.74
CA ASP A 262 19.30 28.57 49.37
C ASP A 262 18.85 28.53 50.85
N GLU A 263 18.99 29.65 51.54
CA GLU A 263 18.55 29.82 52.93
C GLU A 263 17.03 29.69 53.06
N ILE A 264 16.27 30.36 52.18
CA ILE A 264 14.80 30.27 52.16
C ILE A 264 14.35 28.84 51.81
N LEU A 265 15.01 28.21 50.83
CA LEU A 265 14.72 26.83 50.45
C LEU A 265 14.93 25.87 51.62
N THR A 266 16.02 26.05 52.37
CA THR A 266 16.35 25.26 53.57
C THR A 266 15.28 25.44 54.65
N GLY A 267 14.88 26.68 54.96
CA GLY A 267 13.82 26.96 55.94
C GLY A 267 12.47 26.35 55.56
N LEU A 268 12.06 26.45 54.29
CA LEU A 268 10.81 25.87 53.80
C LEU A 268 10.84 24.34 53.78
N SER A 269 12.00 23.72 53.53
CA SER A 269 12.13 22.26 53.45
C SER A 269 11.91 21.55 54.80
N ARG A 270 12.02 22.28 55.93
CA ARG A 270 11.75 21.75 57.29
C ARG A 270 10.25 21.54 57.58
N VAL A 271 9.35 22.02 56.72
CA VAL A 271 7.91 21.87 56.88
C VAL A 271 7.45 20.55 56.27
N ALA A 272 7.05 19.59 57.11
CA ALA A 272 6.71 18.23 56.70
C ALA A 272 5.57 18.12 55.67
N ASP A 273 4.61 19.06 55.69
CA ASP A 273 3.42 19.06 54.84
C ASP A 273 3.52 20.08 53.68
N LEU A 274 4.73 20.46 53.28
CA LEU A 274 4.98 21.39 52.17
C LEU A 274 5.87 20.73 51.11
N LYS A 275 5.34 20.57 49.89
CA LYS A 275 6.14 20.13 48.75
C LYS A 275 7.03 21.29 48.27
N VAL A 276 8.33 21.18 48.48
CA VAL A 276 9.32 22.18 48.06
C VAL A 276 10.12 21.66 46.87
N ILE A 277 10.23 22.45 45.81
CA ILE A 277 11.00 22.08 44.60
C ILE A 277 12.49 22.36 44.80
N SER A 278 13.34 21.40 44.41
CA SER A 278 14.79 21.51 44.56
C SER A 278 15.39 22.71 43.81
N ARG A 279 16.48 23.26 44.34
CA ARG A 279 17.26 24.34 43.73
C ARG A 279 17.64 24.03 42.27
N THR A 280 18.13 22.83 42.01
CA THR A 280 18.57 22.39 40.68
C THR A 280 17.46 22.46 39.64
N SER A 281 16.21 22.17 40.03
CA SER A 281 15.05 22.17 39.12
C SER A 281 14.59 23.58 38.74
N VAL A 282 14.87 24.59 39.58
CA VAL A 282 14.46 25.98 39.38
C VAL A 282 15.56 26.86 38.76
N MET A 283 16.82 26.42 38.74
CA MET A 283 17.95 27.17 38.17
C MET A 283 17.77 27.54 36.70
N GLN A 284 17.08 26.71 35.92
CA GLN A 284 16.78 26.99 34.52
C GLN A 284 15.94 28.27 34.30
N TYR A 285 15.23 28.73 35.33
CA TYR A 285 14.38 29.91 35.26
C TYR A 285 15.11 31.20 35.67
N LYS A 286 16.44 31.21 35.82
CA LYS A 286 17.20 32.37 36.32
C LYS A 286 17.01 33.67 35.50
N THR A 287 16.72 33.59 34.20
CA THR A 287 16.51 34.78 33.35
C THR A 287 15.03 35.17 33.25
N ARG A 288 14.69 36.44 33.55
CA ARG A 288 13.31 36.97 33.60
C ARG A 288 12.60 37.05 32.26
N ALA A 289 13.34 37.25 31.16
CA ALA A 289 12.79 37.59 29.84
C ALA A 289 11.85 36.56 29.20
N LYS A 290 11.63 35.38 29.83
CA LYS A 290 10.77 34.30 29.34
C LYS A 290 9.94 33.61 30.44
N ARG A 291 9.67 34.29 31.57
CA ARG A 291 8.93 33.65 32.67
C ARG A 291 7.41 33.82 32.50
N ASN A 292 6.74 32.73 32.16
CA ASN A 292 5.30 32.58 32.37
C ASN A 292 5.10 31.74 33.64
N LEU A 293 4.68 32.38 34.74
CA LEU A 293 4.56 31.71 36.05
C LEU A 293 3.59 30.52 36.02
N ARG A 294 2.58 30.57 35.15
CA ARG A 294 1.64 29.45 34.93
C ARG A 294 2.33 28.24 34.31
N GLU A 295 3.18 28.46 33.31
CA GLU A 295 3.95 27.38 32.68
C GLU A 295 4.99 26.80 33.66
N ILE A 296 5.63 27.66 34.46
CA ILE A 296 6.61 27.24 35.47
C ILE A 296 5.92 26.40 36.57
N GLY A 297 4.78 26.86 37.08
CA GLY A 297 4.01 26.11 38.07
C GLY A 297 3.55 24.75 37.54
N ALA A 298 3.07 24.69 36.30
CA ALA A 298 2.67 23.44 35.65
C ALA A 298 3.87 22.49 35.42
N ALA A 299 5.00 23.00 34.94
CA ALA A 299 6.20 22.20 34.68
C ALA A 299 6.84 21.64 35.95
N LEU A 300 6.84 22.42 37.04
CA LEU A 300 7.37 22.01 38.34
C LEU A 300 6.33 21.25 39.20
N GLY A 301 5.06 21.24 38.78
CA GLY A 301 3.97 20.64 39.52
C GLY A 301 3.76 21.30 40.89
N VAL A 302 3.72 22.64 40.91
CA VAL A 302 3.46 23.45 42.11
C VAL A 302 2.34 24.45 41.89
N VAL A 303 1.64 24.80 42.97
CA VAL A 303 0.59 25.83 42.98
C VAL A 303 1.18 27.21 43.31
N HIS A 304 2.20 27.27 44.16
CA HIS A 304 2.79 28.53 44.61
C HIS A 304 4.21 28.72 44.08
N VAL A 305 4.54 29.96 43.75
CA VAL A 305 5.89 30.35 43.34
C VAL A 305 6.35 31.54 44.18
N LEU A 306 7.56 31.47 44.71
CA LEU A 306 8.24 32.57 45.38
C LEU A 306 9.25 33.20 44.44
N GLU A 307 9.10 34.50 44.20
CA GLU A 307 10.07 35.32 43.47
C GLU A 307 10.59 36.44 44.37
N GLY A 308 11.79 36.93 44.08
CA GLY A 308 12.33 38.03 44.86
C GLY A 308 13.56 38.66 44.25
N THR A 309 13.96 39.78 44.84
CA THR A 309 15.15 40.55 44.49
C THR A 309 16.02 40.75 45.72
N VAL A 310 17.32 40.81 45.49
CA VAL A 310 18.32 41.09 46.52
C VAL A 310 19.20 42.24 46.04
N GLN A 311 19.36 43.24 46.89
CA GLN A 311 20.21 44.40 46.62
C GLN A 311 21.13 44.64 47.81
N ARG A 312 22.42 44.73 47.57
CA ARG A 312 23.44 45.07 48.56
C ARG A 312 24.05 46.42 48.23
N ALA A 313 23.98 47.36 49.17
CA ALA A 313 24.56 48.70 49.03
C ALA A 313 25.01 49.23 50.39
N GLY A 314 26.25 49.71 50.47
CA GLY A 314 26.76 50.42 51.65
C GLY A 314 26.64 49.66 52.98
N GLY A 315 26.94 48.35 52.98
CA GLY A 315 26.85 47.51 54.19
C GLY A 315 25.43 47.06 54.57
N ARG A 316 24.41 47.43 53.79
CA ARG A 316 23.02 47.00 54.00
C ARG A 316 22.55 46.08 52.88
N VAL A 317 21.64 45.17 53.24
CA VAL A 317 20.95 44.29 52.30
C VAL A 317 19.46 44.58 52.33
N ARG A 318 18.91 44.74 51.13
CA ARG A 318 17.48 44.78 50.85
C ARG A 318 17.07 43.48 50.17
N VAL A 319 16.19 42.72 50.81
CA VAL A 319 15.55 41.53 50.21
C VAL A 319 14.07 41.85 50.02
N SER A 320 13.56 41.70 48.80
CA SER A 320 12.12 41.74 48.54
C SER A 320 11.67 40.36 48.09
N ALA A 321 10.65 39.80 48.73
CA ALA A 321 10.11 38.49 48.41
C ALA A 321 8.60 38.58 48.16
N GLN A 322 8.11 37.82 47.20
CA GLN A 322 6.70 37.81 46.80
C GLN A 322 6.25 36.37 46.56
N LEU A 323 5.12 36.01 47.15
CA LEU A 323 4.46 34.72 46.98
C LEU A 323 3.29 34.89 46.00
N ILE A 324 3.28 34.09 44.94
CA ILE A 324 2.33 34.18 43.82
C ILE A 324 1.64 32.83 43.63
N ASP A 325 0.32 32.84 43.38
CA ASP A 325 -0.41 31.67 42.88
C ASP A 325 -0.16 31.52 41.37
N ALA A 326 0.55 30.46 40.98
CA ALA A 326 0.97 30.24 39.60
C ALA A 326 -0.20 30.00 38.62
N ARG A 327 -1.36 29.55 39.11
CA ARG A 327 -2.53 29.27 38.26
C ARG A 327 -3.16 30.57 37.79
N THR A 328 -3.28 31.50 38.73
CA THR A 328 -4.01 32.76 38.57
C THR A 328 -3.11 33.96 38.33
N ASP A 329 -1.79 33.80 38.49
CA ASP A 329 -0.81 34.90 38.45
C ASP A 329 -1.12 35.99 39.50
N SER A 330 -1.73 35.59 40.63
CA SER A 330 -2.16 36.50 41.69
C SER A 330 -1.14 36.59 42.83
N HIS A 331 -0.79 37.82 43.23
CA HIS A 331 0.09 38.06 44.36
C HIS A 331 -0.64 37.76 45.67
N LEU A 332 -0.17 36.76 46.40
CA LEU A 332 -0.74 36.36 47.69
C LEU A 332 -0.13 37.16 48.84
N TRP A 333 1.17 37.44 48.76
CA TRP A 333 1.91 38.15 49.79
C TRP A 333 3.19 38.77 49.21
N ALA A 334 3.63 39.89 49.76
CA ALA A 334 4.90 40.52 49.43
C ALA A 334 5.45 41.25 50.66
N GLU A 335 6.75 41.14 50.91
CA GLU A 335 7.42 41.86 52.00
C GLU A 335 8.84 42.28 51.61
N ARG A 336 9.32 43.35 52.24
CA ARG A 336 10.66 43.91 52.03
C ARG A 336 11.39 43.98 53.36
N TYR A 337 12.63 43.51 53.36
CA TYR A 337 13.53 43.47 54.51
C TYR A 337 14.76 44.30 54.23
N ASP A 338 15.05 45.27 55.09
CA ASP A 338 16.26 46.10 55.04
C ASP A 338 17.10 45.86 56.30
N ARG A 339 18.19 45.10 56.18
CA ARG A 339 19.06 44.69 57.29
C ARG A 339 20.53 45.02 57.04
N ASP A 340 21.35 44.95 58.08
CA ASP A 340 22.81 44.93 57.92
C ASP A 340 23.23 43.60 57.26
N VAL A 341 24.30 43.61 56.47
CA VAL A 341 24.86 42.39 55.85
C VAL A 341 25.24 41.34 56.89
N ALA A 342 25.64 41.74 58.11
CA ALA A 342 25.98 40.80 59.18
C ALA A 342 24.78 39.97 59.66
N ASP A 343 23.56 40.49 59.57
CA ASP A 343 22.33 39.88 60.10
C ASP A 343 21.50 39.17 59.02
N VAL A 344 21.91 39.25 57.75
CA VAL A 344 21.10 38.80 56.62
C VAL A 344 20.98 37.28 56.51
N PHE A 345 21.95 36.54 57.02
CA PHE A 345 21.88 35.07 57.08
C PHE A 345 21.01 34.58 58.25
N GLY A 346 20.55 35.49 59.13
CA GLY A 346 19.52 35.20 60.14
C GLY A 346 18.08 35.22 59.60
N ILE A 347 17.90 35.39 58.29
CA ILE A 347 16.59 35.42 57.61
C ILE A 347 15.89 34.05 57.61
N GLU A 348 16.60 32.97 58.00
CA GLU A 348 16.12 31.58 58.02
C GLU A 348 14.73 31.40 58.62
N SER A 349 14.52 31.86 59.85
CA SER A 349 13.33 31.49 60.64
C SER A 349 12.15 32.45 60.45
N GLU A 350 12.42 33.75 60.22
CA GLU A 350 11.35 34.76 60.15
C GLU A 350 10.66 34.74 58.78
N LEU A 351 11.44 34.70 57.69
CA LEU A 351 10.90 34.77 56.33
C LEU A 351 10.22 33.46 55.95
N ALA A 352 10.87 32.31 56.19
CA ALA A 352 10.25 31.00 55.98
C ALA A 352 9.01 30.83 56.87
N GLY A 353 9.08 31.24 58.15
CA GLY A 353 7.95 31.20 59.08
C GLY A 353 6.75 32.04 58.60
N LYS A 354 6.99 33.26 58.10
CA LYS A 354 5.94 34.13 57.54
C LYS A 354 5.37 33.58 56.23
N ILE A 355 6.20 33.06 55.33
CA ILE A 355 5.73 32.42 54.09
C ILE A 355 4.85 31.22 54.42
N VAL A 356 5.27 30.38 55.38
CA VAL A 356 4.49 29.22 55.84
C VAL A 356 3.19 29.66 56.50
N ALA A 357 3.21 30.71 57.33
CA ALA A 357 2.00 31.25 57.94
C ALA A 357 1.02 31.79 56.88
N GLN A 358 1.49 32.42 55.81
CA GLN A 358 0.64 32.89 54.70
C GLN A 358 0.09 31.74 53.86
N LEU A 359 0.92 30.72 53.58
CA LEU A 359 0.47 29.48 52.94
C LEU A 359 -0.60 28.80 53.79
N GLN A 360 -0.42 28.68 55.11
CA GLN A 360 -1.41 28.08 56.01
C GLN A 360 -2.69 28.92 56.14
N ALA A 361 -2.59 30.25 56.31
CA ALA A 361 -3.73 31.13 56.53
C ALA A 361 -4.69 31.21 55.34
N LYS A 362 -4.20 31.05 54.09
CA LYS A 362 -5.04 31.01 52.89
C LYS A 362 -5.52 29.60 52.53
N ILE A 363 -4.95 28.55 53.13
CA ILE A 363 -5.34 27.14 52.95
C ILE A 363 -6.44 26.70 53.94
N SER A 364 -6.86 27.57 54.89
CA SER A 364 -8.05 27.33 55.72
C SER A 364 -9.35 28.01 55.22
N PRO A 365 -9.97 27.57 54.10
CA PRO A 365 -11.40 27.72 53.88
C PRO A 365 -12.25 26.52 54.37
N SER A 366 -11.65 25.49 54.99
CA SER A 366 -12.36 24.25 55.34
C SER A 366 -12.67 24.05 56.84
N GLU A 367 -12.48 25.07 57.69
CA GLU A 367 -12.85 25.01 59.13
C GLU A 367 -13.89 26.07 59.53
N LYS A 368 -14.63 26.63 58.57
CA LYS A 368 -15.78 27.53 58.78
C LYS A 368 -17.11 27.00 58.24
N ALA A 369 -17.23 25.67 58.14
CA ALA A 369 -18.50 25.00 57.93
C ALA A 369 -18.64 23.88 58.96
N ALA A 370 -19.00 24.28 60.19
CA ALA A 370 -19.65 23.45 61.20
C ALA A 370 -20.73 24.30 61.85
#